data_AF-A0A2W2G2S9-F1
#
_entry.id   AF-A0A2W2G2S9-F1
#
_cell.length_a   1.000
_cell.length_b   1.000
_cell.length_c   1.000
_cell.angle_alpha   90.00
_cell.angle_beta   90.00
_cell.angle_gamma   90.00
#
_symmetry.space_group_name_H-M   'P 1'
#
loop_
_entity.id
_entity.type
_entity.pdbx_description
1 polymer ?
#
loop_
_entity_poly.entity_id
_entity_poly.type
_entity_poly.pdbx_seq_one_letter_code
_entity_poly.pdbx_strand_id
1 'polypeptide(L)'
;MDTLIVMGDGEASLRLEDVASALETALTALRAVGVNPMYRVGGTGAALLQGVRLPVGDLDLLVARRKDVDAFAAALSSFPCLYTASWLPESSQYFARYEVNGVHVEISTVEQETDSDGMECIGRGPWQHYVLIKCGSHRVPVVRLELRLATELLRDRPDRYEPLLDHMAAHGFDADLLRRAMTARGLSMERQRLVYERLAHSSPRSR
;
A
#
# COMPACT_ATOMS: atom_id res chain seq x y z
N MET A 1 -28.70 17.27 28.95
CA MET A 1 -27.64 18.02 28.26
C MET A 1 -26.72 16.98 27.65
N ASP A 2 -27.13 16.41 26.53
CA ASP A 2 -26.33 15.46 25.77
C ASP A 2 -25.47 16.25 24.80
N THR A 3 -24.17 16.29 25.07
CA THR A 3 -23.20 16.81 24.12
C THR A 3 -22.90 15.69 23.14
N LEU A 4 -23.60 15.71 22.01
CA LEU A 4 -23.23 15.00 20.81
C LEU A 4 -21.83 15.49 20.42
N ILE A 5 -20.80 14.68 20.66
CA ILE A 5 -19.50 14.89 20.04
C ILE A 5 -19.69 14.53 18.57
N VAL A 6 -19.91 15.53 17.75
CA VAL A 6 -19.73 15.46 16.30
C VAL A 6 -18.25 15.16 16.10
N MET A 7 -17.94 13.89 15.82
CA MET A 7 -16.61 13.52 15.33
C MET A 7 -16.43 14.19 13.97
N GLY A 8 -15.43 15.08 13.91
CA GLY A 8 -15.16 15.96 12.79
C GLY A 8 -14.91 15.24 11.47
N ASP A 9 -15.22 16.01 10.42
CA ASP A 9 -15.04 15.78 9.00
C ASP A 9 -13.68 15.18 8.59
N GLY A 10 -13.73 14.46 7.46
CA GLY A 10 -12.68 13.65 6.89
C GLY A 10 -11.27 14.25 6.89
N GLU A 11 -10.30 13.42 7.30
CA GLU A 11 -8.91 13.62 6.93
C GLU A 11 -8.82 13.82 5.41
N ALA A 12 -8.16 14.90 5.00
CA ALA A 12 -8.00 15.22 3.59
C ALA A 12 -7.27 14.08 2.88
N SER A 13 -7.94 13.41 1.94
CA SER A 13 -7.32 12.38 1.14
C SER A 13 -6.25 12.99 0.25
N LEU A 14 -5.05 12.40 0.25
CA LEU A 14 -3.98 12.79 -0.65
C LEU A 14 -4.39 12.59 -2.11
N ARG A 15 -3.93 13.49 -2.99
CA ARG A 15 -4.11 13.35 -4.44
C ARG A 15 -2.95 12.58 -5.04
N LEU A 16 -3.15 12.06 -6.24
CA LEU A 16 -2.11 11.31 -6.98
C LEU A 16 -0.83 12.13 -7.15
N GLU A 17 -0.96 13.43 -7.41
CA GLU A 17 0.19 14.34 -7.59
C GLU A 17 0.98 14.52 -6.29
N ASP A 18 0.31 14.56 -5.14
CA ASP A 18 0.95 14.71 -3.84
C ASP A 18 1.76 13.44 -3.52
N VAL A 19 1.15 12.26 -3.68
CA VAL A 19 1.80 10.96 -3.48
C VAL A 19 2.96 10.73 -4.45
N ALA A 20 2.77 11.04 -5.74
CA ALA A 20 3.83 10.87 -6.74
C ALA A 20 5.01 11.82 -6.49
N SER A 21 4.74 13.08 -6.11
CA SER A 21 5.77 14.07 -5.79
C SER A 21 6.61 13.64 -4.57
N ALA A 22 5.96 13.21 -3.50
CA ALA A 22 6.64 12.73 -2.30
C ALA A 22 7.48 11.49 -2.57
N LEU A 23 6.94 10.53 -3.33
CA LEU A 23 7.64 9.32 -3.72
C LEU A 23 8.87 9.63 -4.60
N GLU A 24 8.73 10.45 -5.64
CA GLU A 24 9.85 10.85 -6.49
C GLU A 24 10.94 11.56 -5.68
N THR A 25 10.55 12.43 -4.76
CA THR A 25 11.49 13.15 -3.87
C THR A 25 12.27 12.17 -3.00
N ALA A 26 11.57 11.25 -2.33
CA ALA A 26 12.20 10.27 -1.45
C ALA A 26 13.17 9.34 -2.21
N LEU A 27 12.77 8.86 -3.39
CA LEU A 27 13.62 8.00 -4.22
C LEU A 27 14.81 8.74 -4.82
N THR A 28 14.66 10.03 -5.13
CA THR A 28 15.76 10.87 -5.61
C THR A 28 16.78 11.13 -4.51
N ALA A 29 16.33 11.41 -3.29
CA ALA A 29 17.21 11.55 -2.12
C ALA A 29 17.99 10.24 -1.85
N LEU A 30 17.32 9.09 -1.90
CA LEU A 30 17.94 7.78 -1.72
C LEU A 30 18.99 7.48 -2.81
N ARG A 31 18.70 7.82 -4.06
CA ARG A 31 19.65 7.68 -5.17
C ARG A 31 20.88 8.59 -4.99
N ALA A 32 20.68 9.81 -4.47
CA ALA A 32 21.76 10.77 -4.25
C ALA A 32 22.80 10.28 -3.22
N VAL A 33 22.38 9.47 -2.23
CA VAL A 33 23.30 8.83 -1.28
C VAL A 33 23.92 7.52 -1.79
N GLY A 34 23.63 7.13 -3.03
CA GLY A 34 24.25 5.98 -3.70
C GLY A 34 23.73 4.61 -3.24
N VAL A 35 22.59 4.56 -2.54
CA VAL A 35 21.99 3.31 -2.05
C VAL A 35 20.83 2.90 -2.97
N ASN A 36 20.68 1.60 -3.21
CA ASN A 36 19.60 1.04 -4.00
C ASN A 36 18.99 -0.18 -3.29
N PRO A 37 18.23 0.02 -2.21
CA PRO A 37 17.62 -1.08 -1.48
C PRO A 37 16.50 -1.72 -2.31
N MET A 38 16.23 -3.00 -2.08
CA MET A 38 15.01 -3.61 -2.57
C MET A 38 13.84 -3.08 -1.74
N TYR A 39 12.90 -2.39 -2.39
CA TYR A 39 11.70 -1.85 -1.76
C TYR A 39 10.44 -2.18 -2.54
N ARG A 40 9.27 -1.99 -1.94
CA ARG A 40 7.96 -2.01 -2.58
C ARG A 40 7.11 -0.87 -2.06
N VAL A 41 6.26 -0.30 -2.90
CA VAL A 41 5.20 0.60 -2.44
C VAL A 41 3.98 -0.25 -2.12
N GLY A 42 3.54 -0.22 -0.87
CA GLY A 42 2.29 -0.80 -0.41
C GLY A 42 1.25 0.29 -0.15
N GLY A 43 0.22 -0.04 0.60
CA GLY A 43 -0.71 0.98 1.09
C GLY A 43 -1.88 1.25 0.17
N THR A 44 -2.74 2.15 0.63
CA THR A 44 -3.70 2.83 -0.23
C THR A 44 -2.97 3.76 -1.21
N GLY A 45 -1.78 4.28 -0.86
CA GLY A 45 -0.88 5.00 -1.77
C GLY A 45 -0.48 4.17 -3.00
N ALA A 46 -0.15 2.89 -2.83
CA ALA A 46 0.09 1.96 -3.95
C ALA A 46 -1.12 1.82 -4.88
N ALA A 47 -2.33 1.75 -4.32
CA ALA A 47 -3.54 1.64 -5.12
C ALA A 47 -3.82 2.92 -5.91
N LEU A 48 -3.64 4.09 -5.29
CA LEU A 48 -3.78 5.38 -5.95
C LEU A 48 -2.77 5.55 -7.10
N LEU A 49 -1.52 5.16 -6.88
CA LEU A 49 -0.47 5.15 -7.89
C LEU A 49 -0.77 4.20 -9.07
N GLN A 50 -1.61 3.18 -8.86
CA GLN A 50 -2.11 2.28 -9.90
C GLN A 50 -3.43 2.78 -10.54
N GLY A 51 -3.92 3.96 -10.16
CA GLY A 51 -5.10 4.59 -10.76
C GLY A 51 -6.42 4.32 -10.02
N VAL A 52 -6.38 3.73 -8.84
CA VAL A 52 -7.57 3.51 -8.00
C VAL A 52 -7.90 4.77 -7.21
N ARG A 53 -9.10 5.33 -7.36
CA ARG A 53 -9.53 6.50 -6.61
C ARG A 53 -10.15 6.08 -5.28
N LEU A 54 -9.39 6.16 -4.20
CA LEU A 54 -9.82 5.83 -2.84
C LEU A 54 -9.16 6.76 -1.82
N PRO A 55 -9.63 6.81 -0.56
CA PRO A 55 -9.00 7.59 0.50
C PRO A 55 -7.56 7.14 0.79
N VAL A 56 -6.62 8.08 0.70
CA VAL A 56 -5.18 7.87 1.00
C VAL A 56 -4.72 8.86 2.06
N GLY A 57 -4.05 8.37 3.10
CA GLY A 57 -3.48 9.22 4.17
C GLY A 57 -1.95 9.30 4.18
N ASP A 58 -1.27 8.34 3.55
CA ASP A 58 0.18 8.15 3.65
C ASP A 58 0.75 7.42 2.41
N LEU A 59 2.07 7.26 2.41
CA LEU A 59 2.83 6.49 1.44
C LEU A 59 3.68 5.43 2.16
N ASP A 60 3.31 4.16 1.97
CA ASP A 60 4.01 3.01 2.58
C ASP A 60 5.14 2.46 1.69
N LEU A 61 6.37 2.48 2.19
CA LEU A 61 7.54 1.83 1.61
C LEU A 61 7.94 0.61 2.44
N LEU A 62 7.75 -0.57 1.86
CA LEU A 62 8.18 -1.84 2.43
C LEU A 62 9.63 -2.12 2.04
N VAL A 63 10.48 -2.46 3.01
CA VAL A 63 11.87 -2.91 2.79
C VAL A 63 12.13 -4.27 3.44
N ALA A 64 13.14 -4.99 2.96
CA ALA A 64 13.43 -6.34 3.47
C ALA A 64 14.33 -6.35 4.72
N ARG A 65 15.14 -5.30 4.93
CA ARG A 65 16.18 -5.29 5.96
C ARG A 65 16.12 -3.99 6.74
N ARG A 66 16.38 -4.04 8.05
CA ARG A 66 16.43 -2.86 8.93
C ARG A 66 17.39 -1.78 8.42
N LYS A 67 18.57 -2.18 7.94
CA LYS A 67 19.55 -1.26 7.34
C LYS A 67 19.03 -0.48 6.13
N ASP A 68 18.00 -0.99 5.45
CA ASP A 68 17.38 -0.30 4.33
C ASP A 68 16.43 0.80 4.85
N VAL A 69 15.79 0.61 6.01
CA VAL A 69 15.08 1.69 6.73
C VAL A 69 16.07 2.77 7.14
N ASP A 70 17.23 2.39 7.70
CA ASP A 70 18.28 3.34 8.08
C ASP A 70 18.81 4.13 6.87
N ALA A 71 18.93 3.49 5.71
CA ALA A 71 19.33 4.15 4.47
C ALA A 71 18.31 5.20 4.02
N PHE A 72 17.01 4.89 4.10
CA PHE A 72 15.96 5.89 3.86
C PHE A 72 16.01 7.01 4.90
N ALA A 73 16.18 6.68 6.19
CA ALA A 73 16.26 7.67 7.25
C ALA A 73 17.43 8.64 7.07
N ALA A 74 18.60 8.13 6.67
CA ALA A 74 19.76 8.95 6.33
C ALA A 74 19.52 9.80 5.07
N ALA A 75 18.93 9.23 4.02
CA ALA A 75 18.61 9.97 2.80
C ALA A 75 17.58 11.09 3.03
N LEU A 76 16.65 10.88 3.97
CA LEU A 76 15.58 11.82 4.31
C LEU A 76 15.93 12.74 5.47
N SER A 77 17.19 12.79 5.92
CA SER A 77 17.58 13.54 7.12
C SER A 77 17.35 15.06 7.03
N SER A 78 17.20 15.60 5.82
CA SER A 78 16.85 17.02 5.60
C SER A 78 15.35 17.32 5.69
N PHE A 79 14.51 16.29 5.79
CA PHE A 79 13.06 16.41 5.91
C PHE A 79 12.62 16.29 7.38
N PRO A 80 11.45 16.83 7.76
CA PRO A 80 10.91 16.63 9.09
C PRO A 80 10.79 15.14 9.44
N CYS A 81 11.52 14.72 10.47
CA CYS A 81 11.42 13.38 11.02
C CYS A 81 10.24 13.34 12.01
N LEU A 82 9.19 12.60 11.67
CA LEU A 82 8.00 12.44 12.50
C LEU A 82 8.12 11.25 13.45
N TYR A 83 8.87 10.22 13.02
CA TYR A 83 9.17 9.06 13.83
C TYR A 83 10.54 8.50 13.45
N THR A 84 11.47 8.51 14.42
CA THR A 84 12.83 8.00 14.24
C THR A 84 12.85 6.48 14.12
N ALA A 85 13.75 5.96 13.28
CA ALA A 85 13.88 4.53 12.99
C ALA A 85 13.97 3.68 14.27
N SER A 86 12.90 2.93 14.57
CA SER A 86 12.76 2.17 15.80
C SER A 86 12.01 0.86 15.58
N TRP A 87 12.23 -0.12 16.47
CA TRP A 87 11.48 -1.37 16.47
C TRP A 87 10.09 -1.16 17.10
N LEU A 88 9.05 -1.64 16.41
CA LEU A 88 7.67 -1.67 16.88
C LEU A 88 7.29 -3.11 17.23
N PRO A 89 7.25 -3.49 18.52
CA PRO A 89 6.93 -4.86 18.93
C PRO A 89 5.56 -5.34 18.47
N GLU A 90 4.56 -4.45 18.49
CA GLU A 90 3.14 -4.79 18.25
C GLU A 90 2.88 -5.22 16.81
N SER A 91 3.61 -4.62 15.86
CA SER A 91 3.55 -4.96 14.44
C SER A 91 4.75 -5.77 13.96
N SER A 92 5.70 -6.06 14.84
CA SER A 92 6.95 -6.78 14.53
C SER A 92 7.67 -6.21 13.31
N GLN A 93 7.87 -4.89 13.31
CA GLN A 93 8.53 -4.17 12.21
C GLN A 93 9.51 -3.12 12.73
N TYR A 94 10.60 -2.92 12.02
CA TYR A 94 11.47 -1.76 12.16
C TYR A 94 10.95 -0.65 11.24
N PHE A 95 10.73 0.54 11.81
CA PHE A 95 9.87 1.57 11.21
C PHE A 95 10.44 2.98 11.36
N ALA A 96 10.30 3.80 10.32
CA ALA A 96 10.54 5.24 10.35
C ALA A 96 9.43 6.00 9.62
N ARG A 97 9.17 7.25 10.00
CA ARG A 97 8.21 8.14 9.34
C ARG A 97 8.80 9.54 9.15
N TYR A 98 8.68 10.06 7.93
CA TYR A 98 9.10 11.41 7.55
C TYR A 98 7.96 12.15 6.87
N GLU A 99 7.98 13.47 6.95
CA GLU A 99 7.13 14.32 6.11
C GLU A 99 7.90 14.74 4.86
N VAL A 100 7.42 14.34 3.67
CA VAL A 100 8.03 14.73 2.39
C VAL A 100 6.96 15.43 1.57
N ASN A 101 7.16 16.73 1.29
CA ASN A 101 6.20 17.56 0.55
C ASN A 101 4.78 17.53 1.15
N GLY A 102 4.67 17.51 2.49
CA GLY A 102 3.37 17.44 3.19
C GLY A 102 2.73 16.04 3.23
N VAL A 103 3.42 15.00 2.75
CA VAL A 103 2.95 13.61 2.79
C VAL A 103 3.73 12.82 3.83
N HIS A 104 3.04 12.02 4.63
CA HIS A 104 3.69 11.05 5.52
C HIS A 104 4.25 9.89 4.68
N VAL A 105 5.57 9.79 4.63
CA VAL A 105 6.29 8.67 4.03
C VAL A 105 6.71 7.72 5.14
N GLU A 106 6.13 6.54 5.12
CA GLU A 106 6.37 5.47 6.08
C GLU A 106 7.32 4.44 5.48
N ILE A 107 8.34 4.05 6.22
CA ILE A 107 9.30 3.03 5.80
C ILE A 107 9.29 1.92 6.84
N SER A 108 8.92 0.71 6.44
CA SER A 108 8.75 -0.42 7.35
C SER A 108 9.38 -1.70 6.79
N THR A 109 9.93 -2.51 7.69
CA THR A 109 10.44 -3.84 7.31
C THR A 109 9.32 -4.87 7.22
N VAL A 110 9.41 -5.76 6.24
CA VAL A 110 8.64 -7.02 6.20
C VAL A 110 9.49 -8.15 6.78
N GLU A 111 9.39 -8.39 8.09
CA GLU A 111 10.18 -9.42 8.80
C GLU A 111 9.39 -10.68 9.14
N GLN A 112 8.06 -10.58 9.23
CA GLN A 112 7.23 -11.73 9.55
C GLN A 112 7.21 -12.71 8.38
N GLU A 113 7.42 -14.00 8.68
CA GLU A 113 7.40 -15.08 7.69
C GLU A 113 6.02 -15.75 7.62
N THR A 114 5.69 -16.25 6.43
CA THR A 114 4.51 -17.08 6.18
C THR A 114 4.71 -17.89 4.90
N ASP A 115 4.11 -19.07 4.82
CA ASP A 115 4.14 -19.92 3.63
C ASP A 115 3.29 -19.35 2.47
N SER A 116 2.38 -18.43 2.80
CA SER A 116 1.51 -17.78 1.83
C SER A 116 2.23 -16.67 1.05
N ASP A 117 1.97 -16.60 -0.25
CA ASP A 117 2.33 -15.44 -1.09
C ASP A 117 1.21 -14.40 -1.15
N GLY A 118 0.07 -14.64 -0.49
CA GLY A 118 -1.14 -13.82 -0.53
C GLY A 118 -1.20 -12.68 0.48
N MET A 119 -0.10 -12.35 1.15
CA MET A 119 -0.05 -11.32 2.18
C MET A 119 0.70 -10.09 1.68
N GLU A 120 0.13 -8.90 1.92
CA GLU A 120 0.66 -7.65 1.37
C GLU A 120 1.92 -7.13 2.06
N CYS A 121 1.99 -7.24 3.40
CA CYS A 121 3.09 -6.71 4.21
C CYS A 121 3.76 -7.80 5.06
N ILE A 122 3.62 -9.07 4.68
CA ILE A 122 4.14 -10.24 5.41
C ILE A 122 4.69 -11.24 4.39
N GLY A 123 5.81 -11.88 4.73
CA GLY A 123 6.43 -12.93 3.93
C GLY A 123 6.79 -12.50 2.52
N ARG A 124 6.63 -13.42 1.58
CA ARG A 124 7.11 -13.27 0.19
C ARG A 124 6.17 -12.48 -0.73
N GLY A 125 4.93 -12.24 -0.31
CA GLY A 125 3.90 -11.61 -1.14
C GLY A 125 4.29 -10.29 -1.80
N PRO A 126 4.72 -9.24 -1.06
CA PRO A 126 5.12 -7.96 -1.66
C PRO A 126 6.30 -8.10 -2.62
N TRP A 127 7.20 -9.05 -2.36
CA TRP A 127 8.41 -9.25 -3.16
C TRP A 127 8.12 -9.94 -4.50
N GLN A 128 7.15 -10.84 -4.53
CA GLN A 128 6.76 -11.63 -5.71
C GLN A 128 5.67 -10.96 -6.56
N HIS A 129 4.73 -10.27 -5.92
CA HIS A 129 3.52 -9.78 -6.58
C HIS A 129 3.51 -8.26 -6.64
N TYR A 130 4.11 -7.72 -7.69
CA TYR A 130 4.16 -6.29 -7.93
C TYR A 130 4.08 -5.97 -9.42
N VAL A 131 3.72 -4.72 -9.72
CA VAL A 131 3.81 -4.13 -11.06
C VAL A 131 4.78 -2.96 -11.03
N LEU A 132 5.41 -2.68 -12.17
CA LEU A 132 6.28 -1.51 -12.32
C LEU A 132 5.48 -0.36 -12.92
N ILE A 133 5.39 0.75 -12.19
CA ILE A 133 4.80 2.00 -12.69
C ILE A 133 5.89 3.04 -12.95
N LYS A 134 5.55 4.08 -13.70
CA LYS A 134 6.38 5.28 -13.84
C LYS A 134 6.02 6.27 -12.74
N CYS A 135 7.02 6.77 -12.01
CA CYS A 135 6.88 7.90 -11.10
C CYS A 135 8.06 8.86 -11.36
N GLY A 136 7.80 9.94 -12.09
CA GLY A 136 8.84 10.83 -12.58
C GLY A 136 9.91 10.09 -13.40
N SER A 137 11.17 10.20 -12.97
CA SER A 137 12.31 9.48 -13.57
C SER A 137 12.47 8.02 -13.08
N HIS A 138 11.69 7.59 -12.10
CA HIS A 138 11.84 6.28 -11.46
C HIS A 138 10.86 5.23 -12.02
N ARG A 139 11.30 3.97 -11.99
CA ARG A 139 10.43 2.79 -12.16
C ARG A 139 10.17 2.22 -10.78
N VAL A 140 8.92 2.32 -10.34
CA VAL A 140 8.54 2.02 -8.96
C VAL A 140 7.84 0.66 -8.92
N PRO A 141 8.33 -0.30 -8.11
CA PRO A 141 7.63 -1.55 -7.87
C PRO A 141 6.52 -1.35 -6.84
N VAL A 142 5.28 -1.47 -7.28
CA VAL A 142 4.07 -1.27 -6.48
C VAL A 142 3.37 -2.61 -6.28
N VAL A 143 3.02 -2.95 -5.05
CA VAL A 143 2.36 -4.22 -4.72
C VAL A 143 1.03 -4.34 -5.49
N ARG A 144 0.74 -5.54 -6.00
CA ARG A 144 -0.48 -5.74 -6.80
C ARG A 144 -1.75 -5.53 -5.99
N LEU A 145 -2.78 -5.01 -6.68
CA LEU A 145 -4.07 -4.67 -6.10
C LEU A 145 -4.80 -5.85 -5.46
N GLU A 146 -4.59 -7.10 -5.90
CA GLU A 146 -5.25 -8.26 -5.28
C GLU A 146 -4.88 -8.42 -3.80
N LEU A 147 -3.61 -8.16 -3.44
CA LEU A 147 -3.17 -8.26 -2.06
C LEU A 147 -3.80 -7.15 -1.20
N ARG A 148 -3.85 -5.92 -1.74
CA ARG A 148 -4.50 -4.77 -1.08
C ARG A 148 -6.01 -4.98 -0.93
N LEU A 149 -6.69 -5.50 -1.95
CA LEU A 149 -8.12 -5.80 -1.89
C LEU A 149 -8.41 -6.81 -0.77
N ALA A 150 -7.64 -7.90 -0.66
CA ALA A 150 -7.82 -8.87 0.42
C ALA A 150 -7.60 -8.24 1.82
N THR A 151 -6.64 -7.32 1.95
CA THR A 151 -6.42 -6.54 3.19
C THR A 151 -7.66 -5.71 3.55
N GLU A 152 -8.20 -4.93 2.62
CA GLU A 152 -9.32 -4.01 2.89
C GLU A 152 -10.66 -4.75 3.07
N LEU A 153 -10.83 -5.90 2.40
CA LEU A 153 -11.96 -6.80 2.64
C LEU A 153 -11.93 -7.37 4.07
N LEU A 154 -10.77 -7.80 4.57
CA LEU A 154 -10.66 -8.27 5.96
C LEU A 154 -10.98 -7.16 6.97
N ARG A 155 -10.54 -5.93 6.68
CA ARG A 155 -10.79 -4.74 7.52
C ARG A 155 -12.20 -4.18 7.41
N ASP A 156 -13.00 -4.69 6.48
CA ASP A 156 -14.36 -4.25 6.20
C ASP A 156 -14.48 -2.74 5.92
N ARG A 157 -13.61 -2.23 5.05
CA ARG A 157 -13.55 -0.81 4.66
C ARG A 157 -14.14 -0.57 3.26
N PRO A 158 -15.47 -0.40 3.11
CA PRO A 158 -16.11 -0.25 1.80
C PRO A 158 -15.59 0.96 1.02
N ASP A 159 -15.27 2.05 1.72
CA ASP A 159 -14.64 3.26 1.18
C ASP A 159 -13.31 2.98 0.44
N ARG A 160 -12.69 1.83 0.72
CA ARG A 160 -11.41 1.41 0.12
C ARG A 160 -11.54 0.18 -0.76
N TYR A 161 -12.32 -0.82 -0.36
CA TYR A 161 -12.47 -2.05 -1.17
C TYR A 161 -13.41 -1.89 -2.35
N GLU A 162 -14.44 -1.05 -2.30
CA GLU A 162 -15.35 -0.86 -3.44
C GLU A 162 -14.64 -0.23 -4.65
N PRO A 163 -13.83 0.84 -4.50
CA PRO A 163 -13.06 1.38 -5.62
C PRO A 163 -12.05 0.39 -6.20
N LEU A 164 -11.46 -0.47 -5.37
CA LEU A 164 -10.57 -1.55 -5.82
C LEU A 164 -11.32 -2.55 -6.69
N LEU A 165 -12.51 -3.00 -6.24
CA LEU A 165 -13.36 -3.92 -7.01
C LEU A 165 -13.78 -3.30 -8.34
N ASP A 166 -14.18 -2.02 -8.36
CA ASP A 166 -14.54 -1.31 -9.59
C ASP A 166 -13.39 -1.22 -10.57
N HIS A 167 -12.21 -0.82 -10.08
CA HIS A 167 -11.02 -0.72 -10.91
C HIS A 167 -10.63 -2.08 -11.49
N MET A 168 -10.59 -3.13 -10.65
CA MET A 168 -10.20 -4.48 -11.05
C MET A 168 -11.21 -5.11 -12.01
N ALA A 169 -12.50 -4.82 -11.87
CA ALA A 169 -13.49 -5.30 -12.83
C ALA A 169 -13.38 -4.61 -14.20
N ALA A 170 -13.01 -3.33 -14.22
CA ALA A 170 -12.85 -2.57 -15.46
C ALA A 170 -11.53 -2.88 -16.19
N HIS A 171 -10.45 -3.14 -15.45
CA HIS A 171 -9.09 -3.28 -16.00
C HIS A 171 -8.55 -4.71 -15.97
N GLY A 172 -9.28 -5.64 -15.37
CA GLY A 172 -8.84 -7.01 -15.14
C GLY A 172 -8.03 -7.16 -13.85
N PHE A 173 -7.87 -8.42 -13.45
CA PHE A 173 -7.13 -8.82 -12.26
C PHE A 173 -6.65 -10.26 -12.40
N ASP A 174 -5.73 -10.66 -11.53
CA ASP A 174 -5.27 -12.04 -11.41
C ASP A 174 -6.17 -12.82 -10.44
N ALA A 175 -7.07 -13.63 -10.99
CA ALA A 175 -8.02 -14.39 -10.22
C ALA A 175 -7.37 -15.42 -9.28
N ASP A 176 -6.23 -15.99 -9.66
CA ASP A 176 -5.52 -16.98 -8.85
C ASP A 176 -4.83 -16.32 -7.67
N LEU A 177 -4.17 -15.17 -7.87
CA LEU A 177 -3.60 -14.42 -6.75
C LEU A 177 -4.69 -13.94 -5.81
N LEU A 178 -5.78 -13.37 -6.32
CA LEU A 178 -6.88 -12.89 -5.46
C LEU A 178 -7.44 -14.01 -4.60
N ARG A 179 -7.63 -15.22 -5.15
CA ARG A 179 -8.09 -16.39 -4.40
C ARG A 179 -7.15 -16.72 -3.25
N ARG A 180 -5.84 -16.77 -3.54
CA ARG A 180 -4.80 -17.07 -2.53
C ARG A 180 -4.73 -15.97 -1.47
N ALA A 181 -4.82 -14.71 -1.87
CA ALA A 181 -4.80 -13.56 -0.96
C ALA A 181 -6.00 -13.56 0.00
N MET A 182 -7.22 -13.76 -0.51
CA MET A 182 -8.42 -13.86 0.32
C MET A 182 -8.37 -15.06 1.28
N THR A 183 -7.84 -16.20 0.81
CA THR A 183 -7.66 -17.40 1.65
C THR A 183 -6.62 -17.13 2.76
N ALA A 184 -5.49 -16.51 2.42
CA ALA A 184 -4.43 -16.16 3.37
C ALA A 184 -4.90 -15.18 4.44
N ARG A 185 -5.82 -14.27 4.08
CA ARG A 185 -6.48 -13.33 5.01
C ARG A 185 -7.61 -13.96 5.83
N GLY A 186 -7.94 -15.24 5.60
CA GLY A 186 -9.00 -15.94 6.33
C GLY A 186 -10.41 -15.50 5.96
N LEU A 187 -10.64 -14.95 4.77
CA LEU A 187 -11.99 -14.58 4.33
C LEU A 187 -12.86 -15.84 4.12
N SER A 188 -14.10 -15.79 4.60
CA SER A 188 -15.06 -16.90 4.45
C SER A 188 -15.34 -17.21 2.98
N MET A 189 -15.67 -18.47 2.68
CA MET A 189 -16.03 -18.89 1.31
C MET A 189 -17.20 -18.08 0.74
N GLU A 190 -18.16 -17.70 1.58
CA GLU A 190 -19.28 -16.83 1.19
C GLU A 190 -18.78 -15.45 0.75
N ARG A 191 -17.91 -14.82 1.54
CA ARG A 191 -17.34 -13.52 1.21
C ARG A 191 -16.50 -13.58 -0.07
N GLN A 192 -15.72 -14.65 -0.25
CA GLN A 192 -14.97 -14.88 -1.48
C GLN A 192 -15.91 -15.01 -2.70
N ARG A 193 -17.01 -15.75 -2.57
CA ARG A 193 -18.00 -15.91 -3.65
C ARG A 193 -18.61 -14.57 -4.04
N LEU A 194 -19.02 -13.75 -3.06
CA LEU A 194 -19.60 -12.43 -3.32
C LEU A 194 -18.64 -11.49 -4.05
N VAL A 195 -17.35 -11.53 -3.71
CA VAL A 195 -16.31 -10.77 -4.41
C VAL A 195 -16.21 -11.19 -5.87
N TYR A 196 -16.16 -12.50 -6.15
CA TYR A 196 -16.10 -13.00 -7.53
C TYR A 196 -17.36 -12.72 -8.33
N GLU A 197 -18.54 -12.83 -7.71
CA GLU A 197 -19.79 -12.42 -8.33
C GLU A 197 -19.72 -10.93 -8.69
N ARG A 198 -19.29 -10.06 -7.78
CA ARG A 198 -19.14 -8.62 -8.07
C ARG A 198 -18.18 -8.34 -9.22
N LEU A 199 -17.03 -9.02 -9.27
CA LEU A 199 -16.04 -8.84 -10.33
C LEU A 199 -16.53 -9.37 -11.69
N ALA A 200 -17.35 -10.43 -11.70
CA ALA A 200 -17.90 -11.01 -12.94
C ALA A 200 -19.02 -10.15 -13.56
N HIS A 201 -19.86 -9.50 -12.75
CA HIS A 201 -21.00 -8.70 -13.23
C HIS A 201 -20.60 -7.36 -13.87
N SER A 202 -19.33 -6.96 -13.74
CA SER A 202 -18.83 -5.65 -14.17
C SER A 202 -18.01 -5.68 -15.47
N SER A 203 -17.89 -6.85 -16.13
CA SER A 203 -17.37 -6.90 -17.51
C SER A 203 -18.34 -6.20 -18.46
N PRO A 204 -17.90 -5.21 -19.27
CA PRO A 204 -18.77 -4.59 -20.26
C PRO A 204 -19.20 -5.66 -21.27
N ARG A 205 -20.51 -5.78 -21.51
CA ARG A 205 -21.00 -6.44 -22.71
C ARG A 205 -20.42 -5.68 -23.90
N SER A 206 -19.42 -6.26 -24.55
CA SER A 206 -18.89 -5.79 -25.82
C SER A 206 -20.05 -5.52 -26.79
N ARG A 207 -20.20 -4.25 -27.19
CA ARG A 207 -20.92 -3.81 -28.38
C ARG A 207 -19.95 -3.12 -29.29
#